data_AF-A0A959WQ08-F1
#
_entry.id   AF-A0A959WQ08-F1
#
_cell.length_a   1.000
_cell.length_b   1.000
_cell.length_c   1.000
_cell.angle_alpha   90.00
_cell.angle_beta   90.00
_cell.angle_gamma   90.00
#
_symmetry.space_group_name_H-M   'P 1'
#
loop_
_entity.id
_entity.type
_entity.pdbx_description
1 polymer ?
#
loop_
_entity_poly.entity_id
_entity_poly.type
_entity_poly.pdbx_seq_one_letter_code
_entity_poly.pdbx_strand_id
1 'polypeptide(L)'
;MRKLVVAGLAIAAVGLMTASTASAGLPKPKDTKRIDVPESIAGVELGMKIKRADRSWGNRGNCDFKGRQDCRYVGRNPRAGSAVIEAAKRGKVSSFGIFAGLDGDHYTFRGKLLRFHAKRGIGLGDKGAKVRRAFPKAIRTANDTGWIVEGKGRSYMTFQTLGGKRITGITVVDGDEQG
;
A
#
# COMPACT_ATOMS: atom_id res chain seq x y z
N MET A 1 -20.39 -41.73 63.76
CA MET A 1 -20.48 -41.97 62.30
C MET A 1 -19.89 -40.77 61.58
N ARG A 2 -18.81 -40.98 60.81
CA ARG A 2 -18.07 -39.93 60.08
C ARG A 2 -18.80 -39.59 58.78
N LYS A 3 -19.00 -38.30 58.48
CA LYS A 3 -19.41 -37.84 57.15
C LYS A 3 -18.31 -36.93 56.58
N LEU A 4 -17.60 -37.46 55.59
CA LEU A 4 -16.61 -36.76 54.77
C LEU A 4 -17.36 -35.86 53.79
N VAL A 5 -17.08 -34.55 53.82
CA VAL A 5 -17.53 -33.60 52.79
C VAL A 5 -16.38 -33.42 51.81
N VAL A 6 -16.56 -33.94 50.60
CA VAL A 6 -15.63 -33.83 49.47
C VAL A 6 -15.80 -32.44 48.85
N ALA A 7 -14.81 -31.57 49.02
CA ALA A 7 -14.76 -30.26 48.36
C ALA A 7 -14.19 -30.44 46.94
N GLY A 8 -15.02 -30.15 45.93
CA GLY A 8 -14.70 -30.31 44.52
C GLY A 8 -13.65 -29.32 44.02
N LEU A 9 -12.64 -29.86 43.33
CA LEU A 9 -11.61 -29.12 42.61
C LEU A 9 -12.21 -28.55 41.31
N ALA A 10 -12.39 -27.23 41.21
CA ALA A 10 -12.80 -26.57 39.98
C ALA A 10 -11.57 -26.35 39.08
N ILE A 11 -11.47 -27.10 37.98
CA ILE A 11 -10.42 -26.95 36.97
C ILE A 11 -10.78 -25.76 36.07
N ALA A 12 -10.02 -24.67 36.18
CA ALA A 12 -10.15 -23.49 35.33
C ALA A 12 -9.59 -23.79 33.93
N ALA A 13 -10.47 -23.87 32.93
CA ALA A 13 -10.10 -24.02 31.53
C ALA A 13 -9.47 -22.72 31.00
N VAL A 14 -8.15 -22.71 30.83
CA VAL A 14 -7.42 -21.63 30.16
C VAL A 14 -7.71 -21.72 28.67
N GLY A 15 -8.69 -20.93 28.21
CA GLY A 15 -8.98 -20.74 26.80
C GLY A 15 -7.82 -20.04 26.10
N LEU A 16 -7.00 -20.82 25.37
CA LEU A 16 -6.04 -20.32 24.40
C LEU A 16 -6.79 -19.55 23.31
N MET A 17 -6.90 -18.23 23.47
CA MET A 17 -7.33 -17.33 22.40
C MET A 17 -6.28 -17.36 21.29
N THR A 18 -6.52 -18.18 20.28
CA THR A 18 -5.77 -18.13 19.03
C THR A 18 -6.09 -16.80 18.36
N ALA A 19 -5.15 -15.85 18.47
CA ALA A 19 -5.22 -14.59 17.75
C ALA A 19 -5.27 -14.91 16.25
N SER A 20 -6.45 -14.79 15.66
CA SER A 20 -6.63 -14.91 14.21
C SER A 20 -5.82 -13.80 13.57
N THR A 21 -4.67 -14.14 12.99
CA THR A 21 -3.87 -13.21 12.19
C THR A 21 -4.67 -12.91 10.93
N ALA A 22 -5.44 -11.82 10.97
CA ALA A 22 -6.17 -11.34 9.81
C ALA A 22 -5.15 -11.03 8.71
N SER A 23 -5.05 -11.93 7.74
CA SER A 23 -4.25 -11.73 6.52
C SER A 23 -4.63 -10.38 5.92
N ALA A 24 -3.64 -9.48 5.82
CA ALA A 24 -3.83 -8.17 5.21
C ALA A 24 -4.47 -8.35 3.83
N GLY A 25 -5.47 -7.53 3.53
CA GLY A 25 -6.11 -7.51 2.23
C GLY A 25 -5.56 -6.39 1.38
N LEU A 26 -5.58 -6.55 0.06
CA LEU A 26 -5.35 -5.43 -0.85
C LEU A 26 -6.32 -4.27 -0.54
N PRO A 27 -5.91 -3.01 -0.81
CA PRO A 27 -6.76 -1.84 -0.63
C PRO A 27 -8.14 -2.05 -1.25
N LYS A 28 -9.17 -1.59 -0.56
CA LYS A 28 -10.57 -1.56 -1.03
C LYS A 28 -11.19 -0.20 -0.68
N PRO A 29 -10.67 0.90 -1.24
CA PRO A 29 -11.26 2.22 -1.08
C PRO A 29 -12.72 2.20 -1.52
N LYS A 30 -13.56 2.88 -0.75
CA LYS A 30 -15.01 2.96 -1.00
C LYS A 30 -15.34 4.06 -2.00
N ASP A 31 -14.62 5.18 -1.90
CA ASP A 31 -15.06 6.44 -2.50
C ASP A 31 -14.44 6.70 -3.88
N THR A 32 -13.27 6.12 -4.15
CA THR A 32 -12.57 6.39 -5.42
C THR A 32 -11.60 5.27 -5.81
N LYS A 33 -11.37 5.16 -7.12
CA LYS A 33 -10.31 4.33 -7.74
C LYS A 33 -9.29 5.19 -8.50
N ARG A 34 -9.32 6.50 -8.29
CA ARG A 34 -8.54 7.47 -9.06
C ARG A 34 -7.13 7.61 -8.51
N ILE A 35 -6.18 7.83 -9.40
CA ILE A 35 -4.84 8.32 -9.09
C ILE A 35 -4.82 9.79 -9.51
N ASP A 36 -4.71 10.71 -8.56
CA ASP A 36 -4.53 12.12 -8.85
C ASP A 36 -3.05 12.40 -8.91
N VAL A 37 -2.53 12.60 -10.12
CA VAL A 37 -1.10 12.74 -10.34
C VAL A 37 -0.70 14.20 -10.09
N PRO A 38 0.31 14.48 -9.23
CA PRO A 38 1.13 13.55 -8.42
C PRO A 38 0.69 13.45 -6.94
N GLU A 39 -0.51 13.89 -6.60
CA GLU A 39 -0.96 14.16 -5.23
C GLU A 39 -1.48 12.94 -4.45
N SER A 40 -2.25 12.03 -5.09
CA SER A 40 -3.00 10.99 -4.36
C SER A 40 -3.16 9.66 -5.10
N ILE A 41 -3.35 8.58 -4.33
CA ILE A 41 -3.76 7.25 -4.84
C ILE A 41 -4.97 6.79 -4.04
N ALA A 42 -6.13 6.80 -4.70
CA ALA A 42 -7.41 6.36 -4.17
C ALA A 42 -7.74 6.97 -2.78
N GLY A 43 -7.51 8.27 -2.64
CA GLY A 43 -7.82 9.05 -1.44
C GLY A 43 -6.74 9.05 -0.35
N VAL A 44 -5.61 8.36 -0.56
CA VAL A 44 -4.42 8.51 0.30
C VAL A 44 -3.51 9.58 -0.28
N GLU A 45 -3.02 10.46 0.60
CA GLU A 45 -2.23 11.65 0.29
C GLU A 45 -1.11 11.83 1.33
N LEU A 46 -0.07 12.58 0.96
CA LEU A 46 1.02 12.96 1.86
C LEU A 46 0.49 13.84 3.02
N GLY A 47 1.13 13.76 4.18
CA GLY A 47 0.76 14.53 5.37
C GLY A 47 -0.53 14.08 6.06
N MET A 48 -1.25 13.09 5.51
CA MET A 48 -2.39 12.46 6.19
C MET A 48 -1.91 11.70 7.44
N LYS A 49 -2.75 11.60 8.49
CA LYS A 49 -2.46 10.68 9.60
C LYS A 49 -2.55 9.24 9.09
N ILE A 50 -1.56 8.39 9.40
CA ILE A 50 -1.50 7.03 8.85
C ILE A 50 -2.77 6.19 9.09
N LYS A 51 -3.40 6.31 10.27
CA LYS A 51 -4.69 5.65 10.57
C LYS A 51 -5.83 6.09 9.66
N ARG A 52 -5.85 7.37 9.23
CA ARG A 52 -6.83 7.90 8.28
C ARG A 52 -6.52 7.42 6.86
N ALA A 53 -5.24 7.30 6.52
CA ALA A 53 -4.81 6.76 5.25
C ALA A 53 -5.20 5.28 5.11
N ASP A 54 -4.96 4.46 6.14
CA ASP A 54 -5.39 3.06 6.15
C ASP A 54 -6.90 2.91 6.01
N ARG A 55 -7.67 3.77 6.69
CA ARG A 55 -9.12 3.84 6.54
C ARG A 55 -9.55 4.16 5.11
N SER A 56 -8.88 5.08 4.46
CA SER A 56 -9.15 5.45 3.06
C SER A 56 -8.95 4.26 2.12
N TRP A 57 -7.99 3.38 2.43
CA TRP A 57 -7.78 2.11 1.75
C TRP A 57 -8.59 0.93 2.31
N GLY A 58 -9.46 1.17 3.28
CA GLY A 58 -10.47 0.23 3.76
C GLY A 58 -10.10 -0.58 5.00
N ASN A 59 -9.13 -0.15 5.81
CA ASN A 59 -8.68 -0.82 7.05
C ASN A 59 -8.32 -2.30 6.82
N ARG A 60 -7.52 -2.57 5.79
CA ARG A 60 -7.12 -3.95 5.43
C ARG A 60 -5.62 -4.17 5.53
N GLY A 61 -4.85 -3.15 5.88
CA GLY A 61 -3.41 -3.25 6.02
C GLY A 61 -3.04 -4.02 7.28
N ASN A 62 -1.91 -4.73 7.23
CA ASN A 62 -1.18 -5.05 8.44
C ASN A 62 -0.37 -3.82 8.81
N CYS A 63 -0.74 -3.15 9.90
CA CYS A 63 -0.17 -1.86 10.29
C CYS A 63 0.62 -1.98 11.60
N ASP A 64 1.85 -1.47 11.60
CA ASP A 64 2.58 -1.13 12.81
C ASP A 64 2.40 0.37 13.07
N PHE A 65 1.86 0.74 14.23
CA PHE A 65 1.70 2.15 14.64
C PHE A 65 2.63 2.58 15.77
N LYS A 66 3.46 1.67 16.30
CA LYS A 66 4.35 1.93 17.43
C LYS A 66 5.81 2.08 16.98
N GLY A 67 6.22 1.32 15.96
CA GLY A 67 7.57 1.35 15.38
C GLY A 67 7.71 2.30 14.20
N ARG A 68 8.04 1.76 13.01
CA ARG A 68 8.30 2.54 11.77
C ARG A 68 7.07 3.29 11.24
N GLN A 69 5.89 3.01 11.79
CA GLN A 69 4.61 3.55 11.35
C GLN A 69 4.37 3.28 9.87
N ASP A 70 4.11 2.02 9.52
CA ASP A 70 3.76 1.60 8.17
C ASP A 70 2.52 0.70 8.14
N CYS A 71 1.85 0.67 6.99
CA CYS A 71 0.74 -0.22 6.69
C CYS A 71 1.04 -0.96 5.39
N ARG A 72 1.02 -2.29 5.43
CA ARG A 72 1.27 -3.16 4.27
C ARG A 72 0.00 -3.89 3.85
N TYR A 73 -0.31 -3.83 2.57
CA TYR A 73 -1.49 -4.45 1.97
C TYR A 73 -1.03 -5.47 0.95
N VAL A 74 -0.95 -6.74 1.34
CA VAL A 74 -0.43 -7.80 0.49
C VAL A 74 -1.57 -8.71 0.09
N GLY A 75 -1.70 -9.05 -1.19
CA GLY A 75 -2.67 -10.06 -1.60
C GLY A 75 -2.29 -11.44 -1.06
N ARG A 76 -3.28 -12.29 -0.73
CA ARG A 76 -3.02 -13.71 -0.37
C ARG A 76 -2.21 -14.46 -1.43
N ASN A 77 -2.34 -14.05 -2.70
CA ASN A 77 -1.56 -14.55 -3.82
C ASN A 77 -0.58 -13.46 -4.26
N PRO A 78 0.73 -13.73 -4.39
CA PRO A 78 1.74 -12.76 -4.83
C PRO A 78 1.39 -12.13 -6.19
N ARG A 79 0.68 -12.87 -7.05
CA ARG A 79 0.19 -12.39 -8.36
C ARG A 79 -0.83 -11.25 -8.25
N ALA A 80 -1.37 -10.97 -7.07
CA ALA A 80 -2.36 -9.93 -6.87
C ALA A 80 -1.75 -8.54 -6.58
N GLY A 81 -0.44 -8.48 -6.32
CA GLY A 81 0.29 -7.25 -6.02
C GLY A 81 0.29 -6.87 -4.55
N SER A 82 0.77 -5.65 -4.29
CA SER A 82 0.85 -5.09 -2.96
C SER A 82 0.63 -3.58 -2.96
N ALA A 83 0.34 -3.02 -1.79
CA ALA A 83 0.38 -1.58 -1.55
C ALA A 83 1.05 -1.30 -0.20
N VAL A 84 1.59 -0.10 -0.05
CA VAL A 84 2.25 0.36 1.17
C VAL A 84 1.86 1.79 1.48
N ILE A 85 1.77 2.10 2.77
CA ILE A 85 1.75 3.46 3.31
C ILE A 85 2.84 3.50 4.36
N GLU A 86 3.73 4.48 4.28
CA GLU A 86 4.75 4.74 5.27
C GLU A 86 4.54 6.13 5.84
N ALA A 87 4.77 6.28 7.14
CA ALA A 87 4.75 7.55 7.81
C ALA A 87 6.13 7.94 8.31
N ALA A 88 6.43 9.24 8.24
CA ALA A 88 7.57 9.83 8.89
C ALA A 88 7.22 10.26 10.32
N LYS A 89 8.08 11.12 10.89
CA LYS A 89 7.93 11.61 12.27
C LYS A 89 6.51 12.16 12.49
N ARG A 90 5.97 11.93 13.69
CA ARG A 90 4.61 12.36 14.10
C ARG A 90 3.45 11.63 13.40
N GLY A 91 3.74 10.50 12.75
CA GLY A 91 2.72 9.58 12.21
C GLY A 91 1.96 10.14 11.01
N LYS A 92 2.66 10.95 10.22
CA LYS A 92 2.15 11.56 8.99
C LYS A 92 2.70 10.81 7.78
N VAL A 93 1.83 10.48 6.83
CA VAL A 93 2.20 9.77 5.61
C VAL A 93 3.28 10.55 4.87
N SER A 94 4.41 9.90 4.63
CA SER A 94 5.57 10.42 3.89
C SER A 94 5.79 9.67 2.58
N SER A 95 5.30 8.44 2.48
CA SER A 95 5.32 7.68 1.23
C SER A 95 4.11 6.77 1.14
N PHE A 96 3.65 6.49 -0.08
CA PHE A 96 2.67 5.45 -0.32
C PHE A 96 2.73 4.99 -1.77
N GLY A 97 2.26 3.77 -2.04
CA GLY A 97 2.26 3.27 -3.41
C GLY A 97 1.56 1.94 -3.60
N ILE A 98 1.36 1.60 -4.87
CA ILE A 98 0.80 0.34 -5.34
C ILE A 98 1.77 -0.34 -6.30
N PHE A 99 1.84 -1.67 -6.25
CA PHE A 99 2.79 -2.46 -7.02
C PHE A 99 2.08 -3.65 -7.68
N ALA A 100 2.54 -3.98 -8.89
CA ALA A 100 2.10 -5.15 -9.63
C ALA A 100 2.46 -6.44 -8.86
N GLY A 101 1.71 -7.51 -9.14
CA GLY A 101 2.01 -8.81 -8.60
C GLY A 101 3.24 -9.42 -9.24
N LEU A 102 3.71 -10.51 -8.63
CA LEU A 102 4.77 -11.34 -9.17
C LEU A 102 4.27 -12.77 -9.42
N ASP A 103 4.75 -13.36 -10.50
CA ASP A 103 4.61 -14.77 -10.84
C ASP A 103 6.02 -15.36 -11.03
N GLY A 104 6.57 -15.95 -9.96
CA GLY A 104 8.02 -16.13 -9.84
C GLY A 104 8.71 -14.77 -9.87
N ASP A 105 9.69 -14.61 -10.75
CA ASP A 105 10.45 -13.35 -10.91
C ASP A 105 9.82 -12.39 -11.95
N HIS A 106 8.67 -12.74 -12.52
CA HIS A 106 8.03 -11.94 -13.56
C HIS A 106 6.88 -11.11 -13.01
N TYR A 107 6.84 -9.83 -13.37
CA TYR A 107 5.69 -8.98 -13.06
C TYR A 107 4.43 -9.48 -13.78
N THR A 108 3.35 -9.62 -13.01
CA THR A 108 2.03 -9.95 -13.52
C THR A 108 1.05 -8.83 -13.24
N PHE A 109 0.28 -8.51 -14.27
CA PHE A 109 -0.72 -7.46 -14.26
C PHE A 109 -2.08 -8.11 -14.13
N ARG A 110 -2.34 -8.68 -12.95
CA ARG A 110 -3.61 -9.31 -12.56
C ARG A 110 -4.06 -8.78 -11.21
N GLY A 111 -5.37 -8.84 -10.95
CA GLY A 111 -5.92 -8.55 -9.63
C GLY A 111 -6.47 -7.13 -9.44
N LYS A 112 -6.81 -6.83 -8.18
CA LYS A 112 -7.67 -5.69 -7.83
C LYS A 112 -6.97 -4.33 -7.88
N LEU A 113 -5.64 -4.29 -7.88
CA LEU A 113 -4.89 -3.03 -7.92
C LEU A 113 -4.91 -2.37 -9.31
N LEU A 114 -5.07 -3.16 -10.38
CA LEU A 114 -5.14 -2.66 -11.76
C LEU A 114 -6.30 -1.70 -12.03
N ARG A 115 -7.33 -1.73 -11.18
CA ARG A 115 -8.48 -0.83 -11.32
C ARG A 115 -8.10 0.63 -11.03
N PHE A 116 -6.98 0.86 -10.36
CA PHE A 116 -6.49 2.19 -10.05
C PHE A 116 -5.85 2.81 -11.28
N HIS A 117 -6.34 3.99 -11.66
CA HIS A 117 -5.87 4.68 -12.84
C HIS A 117 -5.90 6.19 -12.64
N ALA A 118 -4.92 6.85 -13.23
CA ALA A 118 -4.89 8.28 -13.40
C ALA A 118 -5.80 8.75 -14.54
N LYS A 119 -5.93 10.07 -14.69
CA LYS A 119 -6.49 10.67 -15.91
C LYS A 119 -5.83 10.06 -17.15
N ARG A 120 -6.61 9.91 -18.23
CA ARG A 120 -6.21 9.22 -19.48
C ARG A 120 -5.91 7.72 -19.28
N GLY A 121 -6.42 7.14 -18.20
CA GLY A 121 -6.44 5.70 -17.94
C GLY A 121 -5.06 5.10 -17.66
N ILE A 122 -4.09 5.87 -17.16
CA ILE A 122 -2.73 5.39 -16.86
C ILE A 122 -2.75 4.63 -15.54
N GLY A 123 -2.36 3.36 -15.54
CA GLY A 123 -2.24 2.56 -14.32
C GLY A 123 -1.17 1.47 -14.41
N LEU A 124 -1.18 0.54 -13.46
CA LEU A 124 -0.31 -0.63 -13.48
C LEU A 124 -0.52 -1.44 -14.77
N GLY A 125 0.56 -1.87 -15.41
CA GLY A 125 0.55 -2.64 -16.66
C GLY A 125 0.54 -1.81 -17.94
N ASP A 126 0.23 -0.52 -17.89
CA ASP A 126 0.37 0.37 -19.03
C ASP A 126 1.84 0.57 -19.42
N LYS A 127 2.11 0.98 -20.67
CA LYS A 127 3.47 1.32 -21.10
C LYS A 127 3.94 2.63 -20.46
N GLY A 128 5.20 2.72 -20.02
CA GLY A 128 5.81 3.96 -19.53
C GLY A 128 5.73 5.11 -20.54
N ALA A 129 5.74 4.81 -21.85
CA ALA A 129 5.52 5.81 -22.91
C ALA A 129 4.16 6.53 -22.83
N LYS A 130 3.15 5.93 -22.17
CA LYS A 130 1.85 6.58 -21.90
C LYS A 130 2.00 7.69 -20.85
N VAL A 131 2.87 7.50 -19.86
CA VAL A 131 3.22 8.52 -18.85
C VAL A 131 3.81 9.74 -19.53
N ARG A 132 4.88 9.56 -20.33
CA ARG A 132 5.51 10.66 -21.08
C ARG A 132 4.53 11.45 -21.96
N ARG A 133 3.60 10.75 -22.61
CA ARG A 133 2.56 11.42 -23.44
C ARG A 133 1.53 12.18 -22.62
N ALA A 134 1.16 11.66 -21.45
CA ALA A 134 0.17 12.32 -20.59
C ALA A 134 0.77 13.46 -19.76
N PHE A 135 2.05 13.33 -19.40
CA PHE A 135 2.81 14.26 -18.58
C PHE A 135 4.11 14.61 -19.32
N PRO A 136 4.08 15.55 -20.28
CA PRO A 136 5.25 15.88 -21.09
C PRO A 136 6.44 16.42 -20.29
N LYS A 137 6.17 16.98 -19.09
CA LYS A 137 7.19 17.46 -18.15
C LYS A 137 7.72 16.37 -17.21
N ALA A 138 7.27 15.11 -17.37
CA ALA A 138 7.77 14.03 -16.54
C ALA A 138 9.25 13.77 -16.81
N ILE A 139 10.03 13.64 -15.74
CA ILE A 139 11.47 13.42 -15.78
C ILE A 139 11.73 11.92 -15.78
N ARG A 140 12.66 11.44 -16.59
CA ARG A 140 13.05 10.03 -16.55
C ARG A 140 13.91 9.77 -15.31
N THR A 141 13.70 8.65 -14.63
CA THR A 141 14.55 8.30 -13.47
C THR A 141 16.00 8.11 -13.94
N ALA A 142 16.97 8.41 -13.07
CA ALA A 142 18.40 8.36 -13.42
C ALA A 142 18.88 6.98 -13.90
N ASN A 143 18.27 5.91 -13.38
CA ASN A 143 18.53 4.53 -13.78
C ASN A 143 17.63 4.04 -14.92
N ASP A 144 16.90 4.93 -15.58
CA ASP A 144 16.02 4.62 -16.71
C ASP A 144 14.85 3.65 -16.42
N THR A 145 14.57 3.39 -15.14
CA THR A 145 13.52 2.47 -14.68
C THR A 145 12.17 3.12 -14.38
N GLY A 146 11.91 4.33 -14.86
CA GLY A 146 10.61 4.96 -14.66
C GLY A 146 10.53 6.42 -15.07
N TRP A 147 9.43 7.05 -14.65
CA TRP A 147 9.12 8.45 -14.88
C TRP A 147 8.66 9.11 -13.58
N ILE A 148 9.16 10.30 -13.31
CA ILE A 148 8.84 11.14 -12.16
C ILE A 148 7.94 12.29 -12.63
N VAL A 149 6.83 12.51 -11.95
CA VAL A 149 5.99 13.70 -12.09
C VAL A 149 6.11 14.49 -10.80
N GLU A 150 6.69 15.68 -10.87
CA GLU A 150 6.90 16.56 -9.73
C GLU A 150 5.58 17.15 -9.23
N GLY A 151 5.42 17.19 -7.91
CA GLY A 151 4.30 17.80 -7.22
C GLY A 151 4.65 19.15 -6.60
N LYS A 152 3.89 19.53 -5.56
CA LYS A 152 4.19 20.75 -4.79
C LYS A 152 5.36 20.50 -3.86
N GLY A 153 6.21 21.50 -3.66
CA GLY A 153 7.41 21.36 -2.83
C GLY A 153 8.34 20.28 -3.38
N ARG A 154 8.91 19.44 -2.51
CA ARG A 154 9.74 18.30 -2.92
C ARG A 154 8.97 16.99 -3.08
N SER A 155 7.63 17.05 -3.16
CA SER A 155 6.82 15.85 -3.41
C SER A 155 6.89 15.42 -4.88
N TYR A 156 6.79 14.13 -5.14
CA TYR A 156 6.74 13.60 -6.50
C TYR A 156 6.04 12.24 -6.57
N MET A 157 5.51 11.93 -7.76
CA MET A 157 4.96 10.61 -8.08
C MET A 157 5.86 9.90 -9.10
N THR A 158 6.24 8.66 -8.81
CA THR A 158 7.05 7.82 -9.69
C THR A 158 6.21 6.72 -10.31
N PHE A 159 6.23 6.62 -11.63
CA PHE A 159 5.75 5.48 -12.40
C PHE A 159 6.94 4.59 -12.75
N GLN A 160 7.13 3.53 -11.97
CA GLN A 160 8.22 2.57 -12.12
C GLN A 160 7.95 1.59 -13.25
N THR A 161 8.96 1.27 -14.06
CA THR A 161 8.94 0.28 -15.14
C THR A 161 10.07 -0.73 -14.95
N LEU A 162 10.14 -1.34 -13.77
CA LEU A 162 11.15 -2.37 -13.47
C LEU A 162 10.89 -3.62 -14.33
N GLY A 163 11.96 -4.25 -14.82
CA GLY A 163 11.84 -5.50 -15.62
C GLY A 163 11.16 -5.34 -16.99
N GLY A 164 11.02 -4.12 -17.53
CA GLY A 164 10.53 -3.92 -18.89
C GLY A 164 9.96 -2.52 -19.19
N LYS A 165 9.02 -2.45 -20.13
CA LYS A 165 8.41 -1.18 -20.60
C LYS A 165 7.09 -0.84 -19.91
N ARG A 166 6.57 -1.72 -19.03
CA ARG A 166 5.26 -1.59 -18.39
C ARG A 166 5.40 -1.05 -16.98
N ILE A 167 4.39 -0.30 -16.51
CA ILE A 167 4.35 0.29 -15.18
C ILE A 167 4.13 -0.81 -14.15
N THR A 168 5.13 -1.07 -13.33
CA THR A 168 5.14 -2.10 -12.27
C THR A 168 4.89 -1.53 -10.88
N GLY A 169 5.09 -0.22 -10.70
CA GLY A 169 4.82 0.47 -9.44
C GLY A 169 4.40 1.91 -9.67
N ILE A 170 3.53 2.41 -8.81
CA ILE A 170 3.17 3.83 -8.74
C ILE A 170 3.30 4.26 -7.29
N THR A 171 4.23 5.17 -7.02
CA THR A 171 4.53 5.65 -5.67
C THR A 171 4.43 7.16 -5.61
N VAL A 172 4.00 7.70 -4.47
CA VAL A 172 4.06 9.12 -4.13
C VAL A 172 4.96 9.26 -2.92
N VAL A 173 5.85 10.23 -2.95
CA VAL A 173 6.89 10.43 -1.94
C VAL A 173 6.97 11.90 -1.57
N ASP A 174 7.11 12.16 -0.28
CA ASP A 174 7.56 13.44 0.25
C ASP A 174 9.10 13.47 0.28
N GLY A 175 9.71 14.25 -0.62
CA GLY A 175 11.16 14.37 -0.71
C GLY A 175 11.81 15.11 0.46
N ASP A 176 11.04 15.83 1.29
CA ASP A 176 11.56 16.49 2.49
C ASP A 176 11.79 15.50 3.65
N GLU A 177 11.07 14.38 3.66
CA GLU A 177 11.16 13.36 4.73
C GLU A 177 12.09 12.18 4.35
N GLN A 178 12.71 12.22 3.17
CA GLN A 178 13.58 11.17 2.62
C GLN A 178 15.07 11.57 2.61
N GLY A 179 15.42 12.70 3.21
CA GLY A 179 16.79 13.27 3.27
C GLY A 179 17.26 13.52 4.69
#